data_AF-A0A2N1F4P4-F1
#
_entry.id   AF-A0A2N1F4P4-F1
#
_cell.length_a   1.000
_cell.length_b   1.000
_cell.length_c   1.000
_cell.angle_alpha   90.00
_cell.angle_beta   90.00
_cell.angle_gamma   90.00
#
_symmetry.space_group_name_H-M   'P 1'
#
loop_
_entity.id
_entity.type
_entity.pdbx_description
1 polymer ?
#
loop_
_entity_poly.entity_id
_entity_poly.type
_entity_poly.pdbx_seq_one_letter_code
_entity_poly.pdbx_strand_id
1 'polypeptide(L)'
;MGWNKILIYSCTFFILTSCCTPKYGSNRPKKNKFKLAKVKPNLILNKRLSKNTIFTKIDSIYIKSVKTKKEKLQIIYSFLRFFENGQFMDGPTKNNSNRLKDYNNLKRANVGYYQIKNNQIILEQFMVTPHDCGSYHKGELKVIGDSIVGYKKIKVEGLTGTPDW
;
A
#
# COMPACT_ATOMS: atom_id res chain seq x y z
N MET A 1 -7.12 -18.37 -51.38
CA MET A 1 -6.69 -18.33 -49.95
C MET A 1 -5.74 -17.15 -49.78
N GLY A 2 -6.04 -16.11 -49.00
CA GLY A 2 -4.98 -15.09 -48.81
C GLY A 2 -5.28 -13.79 -48.08
N TRP A 3 -6.53 -13.30 -47.98
CA TRP A 3 -6.75 -11.94 -47.42
C TRP A 3 -7.29 -11.92 -45.99
N ASN A 4 -7.94 -12.99 -45.51
CA ASN A 4 -8.50 -13.03 -44.15
C ASN A 4 -7.45 -13.22 -43.03
N LYS A 5 -6.20 -13.55 -43.37
CA LYS A 5 -5.12 -13.71 -42.36
C LYS A 5 -4.41 -12.40 -42.02
N ILE A 6 -4.44 -11.39 -42.89
CA ILE A 6 -3.73 -10.12 -42.68
C ILE A 6 -4.50 -9.21 -41.70
N LEU A 7 -5.84 -9.29 -41.70
CA LEU A 7 -6.71 -8.52 -40.80
C LEU A 7 -6.57 -8.94 -39.33
N ILE A 8 -6.24 -10.22 -39.07
CA ILE A 8 -6.05 -10.75 -37.71
C ILE A 8 -4.74 -10.23 -37.10
N TYR A 9 -3.67 -10.12 -37.90
CA TYR A 9 -2.39 -9.57 -37.42
C TYR A 9 -2.44 -8.06 -37.16
N SER A 10 -3.26 -7.32 -37.93
CA SER A 10 -3.47 -5.88 -37.71
C SER A 10 -4.24 -5.58 -36.41
N CYS A 11 -5.26 -6.39 -36.09
CA CYS A 11 -6.02 -6.21 -34.84
C CYS A 11 -5.23 -6.61 -33.57
N THR A 12 -4.26 -7.52 -33.68
CA THR A 12 -3.41 -7.89 -32.53
C THR A 12 -2.37 -6.85 -32.14
N PHE A 13 -2.02 -5.92 -33.04
CA PHE A 13 -1.02 -4.88 -32.76
C PHE A 13 -1.58 -3.72 -31.91
N PHE A 14 -2.91 -3.51 -31.92
CA PHE A 14 -3.57 -2.47 -31.14
C PHE A 14 -3.86 -2.83 -29.68
N ILE A 15 -3.62 -4.09 -29.27
CA ILE A 15 -3.87 -4.53 -27.88
C ILE A 15 -2.66 -4.27 -26.97
N LEU A 16 -1.49 -3.95 -27.52
CA LEU A 16 -0.24 -3.81 -26.74
C LEU A 16 0.09 -2.38 -26.29
N THR A 17 -0.65 -1.37 -26.71
CA THR A 17 -0.38 0.02 -26.29
C THR A 17 -1.39 0.49 -25.25
N SER A 18 -1.34 -0.13 -24.05
CA SER A 18 -1.70 0.60 -22.82
C SER A 18 -0.64 1.68 -22.56
N CYS A 19 -0.55 2.67 -23.46
CA CYS A 19 0.31 3.84 -23.33
C CYS A 19 -0.23 4.69 -22.19
N CYS A 20 0.22 4.40 -20.99
CA CYS A 20 0.03 5.28 -19.87
C CYS A 20 0.92 6.52 -20.09
N THR A 21 0.29 7.68 -20.26
CA THR A 21 0.94 8.97 -20.51
C THR A 21 0.74 9.87 -19.29
N PRO A 22 1.61 9.78 -18.26
CA PRO A 22 1.42 10.55 -17.03
C PRO A 22 1.72 12.03 -17.27
N LYS A 23 0.68 12.81 -17.62
CA LYS A 23 0.69 14.28 -17.52
C LYS A 23 0.38 14.65 -16.07
N TYR A 24 1.43 14.84 -15.28
CA TYR A 24 1.36 15.32 -13.89
C TYR A 24 0.36 14.57 -13.00
N GLY A 25 0.70 13.33 -12.68
CA GLY A 25 -0.08 12.52 -11.75
C GLY A 25 0.33 11.07 -11.82
N SER A 26 0.04 10.37 -10.75
CA SER A 26 0.16 8.92 -10.66
C SER A 26 -1.08 8.26 -11.25
N ASN A 27 -0.94 7.50 -12.34
CA ASN A 27 -2.07 6.88 -13.01
C ASN A 27 -2.43 5.56 -12.32
N ARG A 28 -3.52 5.54 -11.53
CA ARG A 28 -4.02 4.30 -10.92
C ARG A 28 -4.86 3.50 -11.92
N PRO A 29 -4.78 2.16 -11.92
CA PRO A 29 -5.56 1.34 -12.84
C PRO A 29 -7.05 1.43 -12.52
N LYS A 30 -7.88 1.63 -13.55
CA LYS A 30 -9.36 1.71 -13.43
C LYS A 30 -9.98 0.45 -12.80
N LYS A 31 -9.35 -0.70 -12.99
CA LYS A 31 -9.73 -1.97 -12.35
C LYS A 31 -8.61 -2.38 -11.42
N ASN A 32 -8.97 -2.68 -10.19
CA ASN A 32 -8.09 -3.31 -9.22
C ASN A 32 -7.55 -4.65 -9.79
N LYS A 33 -6.22 -4.82 -9.78
CA LYS A 33 -5.52 -6.07 -10.16
C LYS A 33 -4.79 -6.74 -8.98
N PHE A 34 -5.07 -6.33 -7.75
CA PHE A 34 -4.60 -6.96 -6.52
C PHE A 34 -5.00 -8.45 -6.51
N LYS A 35 -4.00 -9.32 -6.36
CA LYS A 35 -4.21 -10.76 -6.23
C LYS A 35 -4.79 -11.09 -4.85
N LEU A 36 -4.38 -10.36 -3.81
CA LEU A 36 -4.83 -10.56 -2.44
C LEU A 36 -6.27 -10.07 -2.20
N ALA A 37 -6.78 -9.16 -3.03
CA ALA A 37 -8.19 -8.73 -2.94
C ALA A 37 -9.21 -9.86 -3.11
N LYS A 38 -8.79 -10.95 -3.76
CA LYS A 38 -9.63 -12.14 -4.00
C LYS A 38 -9.61 -13.13 -2.83
N VAL A 39 -8.73 -12.93 -1.85
CA VAL A 39 -8.50 -13.87 -0.77
C VAL A 39 -9.16 -13.32 0.50
N LYS A 40 -10.10 -14.08 1.07
CA LYS A 40 -10.64 -13.71 2.39
C LYS A 40 -9.53 -13.83 3.43
N PRO A 41 -9.26 -12.78 4.24
CA PRO A 41 -8.27 -12.86 5.31
C PRO A 41 -8.68 -13.92 6.34
N ASN A 42 -7.71 -14.60 6.92
CA ASN A 42 -7.96 -15.60 7.95
C ASN A 42 -8.53 -14.92 9.21
N LEU A 43 -9.81 -15.19 9.50
CA LEU A 43 -10.59 -14.56 10.57
C LEU A 43 -9.97 -14.70 11.97
N ILE A 44 -9.15 -15.72 12.22
CA ILE A 44 -8.55 -15.98 13.54
C ILE A 44 -7.47 -14.94 13.86
N LEU A 45 -6.68 -14.51 12.87
CA LEU A 45 -5.69 -13.45 13.06
C LEU A 45 -6.28 -12.04 12.92
N ASN A 46 -7.45 -11.88 12.26
CA ASN A 46 -8.21 -10.61 12.25
C ASN A 46 -8.63 -10.18 13.67
N LYS A 47 -8.95 -11.13 14.57
CA LYS A 47 -9.21 -10.80 15.98
C LYS A 47 -7.97 -10.21 16.69
N ARG A 48 -6.76 -10.61 16.30
CA ARG A 48 -5.49 -10.17 16.92
C ARG A 48 -5.05 -8.78 16.44
N LEU A 49 -5.42 -8.40 15.22
CA LEU A 49 -5.16 -7.09 14.61
C LEU A 49 -6.28 -6.06 14.84
N SER A 50 -7.16 -6.36 15.81
CA SER A 50 -8.39 -5.68 16.25
C SER A 50 -8.75 -4.29 15.69
N LYS A 51 -10.07 -4.07 15.58
CA LYS A 51 -10.71 -2.74 15.53
C LYS A 51 -10.05 -1.80 16.53
N ASN A 52 -9.66 -0.60 16.10
CA ASN A 52 -8.99 0.44 16.91
C ASN A 52 -7.50 0.21 17.22
N THR A 53 -6.81 -0.69 16.52
CA THR A 53 -5.35 -0.84 16.63
C THR A 53 -4.61 -0.16 15.49
N ILE A 54 -3.53 0.55 15.84
CA ILE A 54 -2.54 1.07 14.90
C ILE A 54 -1.17 0.50 15.27
N PHE A 55 -0.37 0.17 14.27
CA PHE A 55 1.03 -0.18 14.42
C PHE A 55 1.86 1.02 13.98
N THR A 56 2.76 1.51 14.83
CA THR A 56 3.62 2.66 14.54
C THR A 56 5.06 2.25 14.47
N LYS A 57 5.82 2.86 13.57
CA LYS A 57 7.25 2.64 13.42
C LYS A 57 7.97 3.98 13.32
N ILE A 58 9.18 4.02 13.85
CA ILE A 58 10.08 5.17 13.76
C ILE A 58 11.33 4.68 13.05
N ASP A 59 11.63 5.29 11.90
CA ASP A 59 12.80 4.99 11.10
C ASP A 59 13.73 6.19 11.06
N SER A 60 15.03 5.94 11.18
CA SER A 60 16.08 6.93 10.97
C SER A 60 16.76 6.65 9.64
N ILE A 61 16.57 7.51 8.65
CA ILE A 61 17.16 7.36 7.31
C ILE A 61 18.05 8.55 6.97
N TYR A 62 19.16 8.30 6.27
CA TYR A 62 19.97 9.37 5.70
C TYR A 62 19.48 9.67 4.28
N ILE A 63 19.06 10.91 4.04
CA ILE A 63 18.67 11.38 2.71
C ILE A 63 19.74 12.31 2.17
N LYS A 64 20.21 12.01 0.96
CA LYS A 64 21.14 12.86 0.23
C LYS A 64 20.37 13.99 -0.47
N SER A 65 20.69 15.23 -0.11
CA SER A 65 20.12 16.41 -0.77
C SER A 65 20.52 16.45 -2.25
N VAL A 66 19.52 16.60 -3.14
CA VAL A 66 19.77 16.70 -4.59
C VAL A 66 20.63 17.91 -4.92
N LYS A 67 20.38 19.05 -4.24
CA LYS A 67 21.06 20.33 -4.46
C LYS A 67 22.46 20.38 -3.85
N THR A 68 22.59 19.97 -2.58
CA THR A 68 23.83 20.18 -1.81
C THR A 68 24.71 18.94 -1.72
N LYS A 69 24.21 17.77 -2.17
CA LYS A 69 24.86 16.45 -2.07
C LYS A 69 25.23 15.99 -0.65
N LYS A 70 24.95 16.81 0.38
CA LYS A 70 25.13 16.46 1.79
C LYS A 70 24.03 15.50 2.23
N GLU A 71 24.42 14.55 3.07
CA GLU A 71 23.49 13.67 3.75
C GLU A 71 22.88 14.40 4.95
N LYS A 72 21.58 14.19 5.14
CA LYS A 72 20.86 14.67 6.31
C LYS A 72 20.11 13.50 6.93
N LEU A 73 20.26 13.35 8.24
CA LEU A 73 19.45 12.43 9.00
C LEU A 73 18.00 12.92 9.00
N GLN A 74 17.08 12.04 8.62
CA GLN A 74 15.66 12.26 8.66
C GLN A 74 14.99 11.18 9.48
N ILE A 75 14.20 11.61 10.47
CA ILE A 75 13.37 10.72 11.27
C ILE A 75 11.99 10.65 10.62
N ILE A 76 11.57 9.44 10.27
CA ILE A 76 10.26 9.16 9.68
C ILE A 76 9.41 8.44 10.70
N TYR A 77 8.22 8.99 10.94
CA TYR A 77 7.17 8.33 11.70
C TYR A 77 6.18 7.76 10.71
N SER A 78 5.97 6.46 10.77
CA SER A 78 5.01 5.76 9.92
C SER A 78 4.00 5.00 10.75
N PHE A 79 2.86 4.74 10.15
CA PHE A 79 1.82 3.91 10.73
C PHE A 79 1.38 2.84 9.74
N LEU A 80 0.78 1.79 10.30
CA LEU A 80 0.17 0.68 9.61
C LEU A 80 -1.14 0.33 10.33
N ARG A 81 -2.23 0.25 9.56
CA ARG A 81 -3.58 -0.04 10.03
C ARG A 81 -4.17 -1.16 9.18
N PHE A 82 -4.81 -2.12 9.82
CA PHE A 82 -5.52 -3.21 9.17
C PHE A 82 -7.02 -3.04 9.29
N PHE A 83 -7.75 -3.49 8.27
CA PHE A 83 -9.21 -3.51 8.23
C PHE A 83 -9.70 -4.96 8.18
N GLU A 84 -10.86 -5.22 8.76
CA GLU A 84 -11.44 -6.56 8.89
C GLU A 84 -11.73 -7.21 7.52
N ASN A 85 -11.96 -6.40 6.49
CA ASN A 85 -12.22 -6.84 5.13
C ASN A 85 -10.96 -7.22 4.32
N GLY A 86 -9.78 -7.26 4.95
CA GLY A 86 -8.54 -7.68 4.30
C GLY A 86 -7.76 -6.56 3.62
N GLN A 87 -8.19 -5.31 3.79
CA GLN A 87 -7.44 -4.15 3.35
C GLN A 87 -6.51 -3.62 4.45
N PHE A 88 -5.45 -2.94 4.04
CA PHE A 88 -4.59 -2.21 4.97
C PHE A 88 -4.29 -0.81 4.44
N MET A 89 -3.80 0.03 5.34
CA MET A 89 -3.33 1.36 5.04
C MET A 89 -2.02 1.60 5.79
N ASP A 90 -1.02 2.14 5.09
CA ASP A 90 0.22 2.60 5.68
C ASP A 90 0.62 3.98 5.16
N GLY A 91 1.29 4.77 5.98
CA GLY A 91 1.69 6.10 5.56
C GLY A 91 2.50 6.85 6.60
N PRO A 92 3.04 8.02 6.22
CA PRO A 92 3.71 8.90 7.15
C PRO A 92 2.70 9.53 8.11
N THR A 93 3.12 9.79 9.34
CA THR A 93 2.35 10.58 10.31
C THR A 93 3.17 11.74 10.87
N LYS A 94 2.53 12.90 11.05
CA LYS A 94 3.17 14.10 11.59
C LYS A 94 3.09 14.09 13.11
N ASN A 95 4.23 13.80 13.75
CA ASN A 95 4.53 13.85 15.20
C ASN A 95 3.44 13.25 16.12
N ASN A 96 3.57 13.35 17.44
CA ASN A 96 2.66 12.68 18.39
C ASN A 96 1.28 13.35 18.50
N SER A 97 1.17 14.65 18.23
CA SER A 97 0.02 15.45 18.66
C SER A 97 -1.19 15.40 17.72
N ASN A 98 -1.03 14.98 16.45
CA ASN A 98 -2.14 15.01 15.47
C ASN A 98 -2.31 13.72 14.65
N ARG A 99 -1.87 12.60 15.22
CA ARG A 99 -1.80 11.29 14.55
C ARG A 99 -3.15 10.76 14.08
N LEU A 100 -4.23 11.06 14.80
CA LEU A 100 -5.58 10.57 14.47
C LEU A 100 -6.04 11.03 13.09
N LYS A 101 -5.72 12.28 12.71
CA LYS A 101 -6.05 12.80 11.39
C LYS A 101 -5.34 12.02 10.28
N ASP A 102 -4.09 11.63 10.51
CA ASP A 102 -3.33 10.83 9.53
C ASP A 102 -3.87 9.39 9.46
N TYR A 103 -4.22 8.79 10.60
CA TYR A 103 -4.77 7.42 10.67
C TYR A 103 -6.14 7.24 10.02
N ASN A 104 -6.85 8.34 9.78
CA ASN A 104 -8.14 8.36 9.10
C ASN A 104 -8.03 8.94 7.68
N ASN A 105 -6.86 9.47 7.27
CA ASN A 105 -6.69 10.13 5.98
C ASN A 105 -6.14 9.19 4.90
N LEU A 106 -7.07 8.55 4.19
CA LEU A 106 -6.78 7.66 3.06
C LEU A 106 -6.08 8.37 1.88
N LYS A 107 -6.20 9.69 1.72
CA LYS A 107 -5.56 10.43 0.60
C LYS A 107 -4.04 10.55 0.77
N ARG A 108 -3.53 10.43 2.00
CA ARG A 108 -2.10 10.58 2.34
C ARG A 108 -1.38 9.27 2.61
N ALA A 109 -2.08 8.15 2.48
CA ALA A 109 -1.56 6.84 2.77
C ALA A 109 -1.55 5.98 1.51
N ASN A 110 -0.71 4.96 1.50
CA ASN A 110 -0.87 3.86 0.56
C ASN A 110 -1.96 2.93 1.10
N VAL A 111 -2.68 2.32 0.17
CA VAL A 111 -3.71 1.34 0.47
C VAL A 111 -3.40 0.07 -0.30
N GLY A 112 -3.77 -1.06 0.30
CA GLY A 112 -3.52 -2.37 -0.28
C GLY A 112 -4.36 -3.44 0.36
N TYR A 113 -4.04 -4.68 0.03
CA TYR A 113 -4.63 -5.88 0.62
C TYR A 113 -3.58 -6.69 1.35
N TYR A 114 -4.01 -7.38 2.40
CA TYR A 114 -3.14 -8.26 3.13
C TYR A 114 -3.75 -9.65 3.25
N GLN A 115 -2.88 -10.63 3.37
CA GLN A 115 -3.22 -11.98 3.79
C GLN A 115 -2.26 -12.39 4.88
N ILE A 116 -2.78 -13.11 5.87
CA ILE A 116 -1.95 -13.70 6.91
C ILE A 116 -1.76 -15.17 6.60
N LYS A 117 -0.50 -15.60 6.54
CA LYS A 117 -0.09 -16.99 6.38
C LYS A 117 0.93 -17.31 7.45
N ASN A 118 0.64 -18.31 8.28
CA ASN A 118 1.49 -18.68 9.41
C ASN A 118 1.78 -17.45 10.30
N ASN A 119 3.06 -17.19 10.60
CA ASN A 119 3.52 -16.04 11.39
C ASN A 119 3.97 -14.85 10.52
N GLN A 120 3.36 -14.69 9.35
CA GLN A 120 3.67 -13.62 8.40
C GLN A 120 2.41 -12.94 7.88
N ILE A 121 2.51 -11.63 7.71
CA ILE A 121 1.54 -10.81 6.98
C ILE A 121 2.14 -10.52 5.61
N ILE A 122 1.49 -11.02 4.57
CA ILE A 122 1.82 -10.72 3.18
C ILE A 122 0.99 -9.51 2.78
N LEU A 123 1.66 -8.45 2.36
CA LEU A 123 1.07 -7.21 1.88
C LEU A 123 1.14 -7.15 0.36
N GLU A 124 0.12 -6.56 -0.25
CA GLU A 124 0.13 -6.18 -1.66
C GLU A 124 -0.39 -4.75 -1.79
N GLN A 125 0.43 -3.85 -2.30
CA GLN A 125 0.11 -2.43 -2.45
C GLN A 125 0.42 -1.93 -3.85
N PHE A 126 -0.34 -0.93 -4.31
CA PHE A 126 -0.09 -0.26 -5.57
C PHE A 126 0.64 1.05 -5.28
N MET A 127 1.91 1.12 -5.66
CA MET A 127 2.71 2.32 -5.50
C MET A 127 2.88 3.02 -6.83
N VAL A 128 3.07 4.33 -6.73
CA VAL A 128 3.20 5.23 -7.87
C VAL A 128 4.32 6.21 -7.55
N THR A 129 5.25 6.37 -8.48
CA THR A 129 6.29 7.38 -8.39
C THR A 129 5.99 8.53 -9.36
N PRO A 130 6.57 9.73 -9.18
CA PRO A 130 6.41 10.81 -10.16
C PRO A 130 6.80 10.32 -11.56
N HIS A 131 5.93 10.58 -12.53
CA HIS A 131 6.11 10.18 -13.94
C HIS A 131 6.04 8.66 -14.22
N ASP A 132 5.55 7.86 -13.27
CA ASP A 132 5.33 6.42 -13.43
C ASP A 132 3.84 6.07 -13.42
N CYS A 133 3.53 4.98 -14.10
CA CYS A 133 2.23 4.32 -14.18
C CYS A 133 1.95 3.40 -13.00
N GLY A 134 2.89 3.32 -12.06
CA GLY A 134 2.79 2.57 -10.84
C GLY A 134 2.88 1.07 -11.02
N SER A 135 3.18 0.38 -9.94
CA SER A 135 3.27 -1.07 -9.95
C SER A 135 2.78 -1.68 -8.64
N TYR A 136 2.42 -2.95 -8.73
CA TYR A 136 1.99 -3.74 -7.57
C TYR A 136 3.23 -4.30 -6.90
N HIS A 137 3.41 -3.95 -5.63
CA HIS A 137 4.50 -4.43 -4.80
C HIS A 137 3.98 -5.40 -3.76
N LYS A 138 4.80 -6.41 -3.45
CA LYS A 138 4.57 -7.31 -2.34
C LYS A 138 5.57 -7.06 -1.24
N GLY A 139 5.10 -7.10 0.00
CA GLY A 139 5.93 -7.03 1.19
C GLY A 139 5.54 -8.12 2.17
N GLU A 140 6.43 -8.40 3.10
CA GLU A 140 6.20 -9.39 4.16
C GLU A 140 6.56 -8.77 5.50
N LEU A 141 5.69 -8.98 6.49
CA LEU A 141 5.92 -8.59 7.87
C LEU A 141 5.89 -9.81 8.77
N LYS A 142 6.90 -9.95 9.64
CA LYS A 142 6.96 -11.04 10.61
C LYS A 142 6.10 -10.70 11.84
N VAL A 143 5.32 -11.69 12.27
CA VAL A 143 4.46 -11.61 13.47
C VAL A 143 5.07 -12.44 14.59
N ILE A 144 5.08 -11.88 15.81
CA ILE A 144 5.44 -12.59 17.03
C ILE A 144 4.33 -12.33 18.06
N GLY A 145 3.61 -13.38 18.44
CA GLY A 145 2.43 -13.26 19.30
C GLY A 145 1.33 -12.41 18.65
N ASP A 146 1.06 -11.25 19.25
CA ASP A 146 0.07 -10.26 18.79
C ASP A 146 0.70 -8.98 18.22
N SER A 147 2.02 -9.02 17.98
CA SER A 147 2.87 -7.89 17.59
C SER A 147 3.56 -8.12 16.25
N ILE A 148 3.89 -7.03 15.57
CA ILE A 148 4.63 -7.04 14.30
C ILE A 148 6.06 -6.58 14.58
N VAL A 149 7.03 -7.34 14.09
CA VAL A 149 8.46 -7.03 14.27
C VAL A 149 8.77 -5.64 13.71
N GLY A 150 9.41 -4.79 14.53
CA GLY A 150 9.77 -3.42 14.16
C GLY A 150 8.65 -2.39 14.34
N TYR A 151 7.48 -2.78 14.84
CA TYR A 151 6.36 -1.87 15.10
C TYR A 151 5.96 -1.86 16.58
N LYS A 152 5.62 -0.68 17.08
CA LYS A 152 4.91 -0.49 18.34
C LYS A 152 3.41 -0.55 18.10
N LYS A 153 2.73 -1.49 18.76
CA LYS A 153 1.27 -1.60 18.77
C LYS A 153 0.67 -0.54 19.71
N ILE A 154 -0.32 0.21 19.24
CA ILE A 154 -1.06 1.19 20.02
C ILE A 154 -2.56 1.02 19.80
N LYS A 155 -3.34 1.18 20.88
CA LYS A 155 -4.80 1.27 20.81
C LYS A 155 -5.19 2.73 20.68
N VAL A 156 -6.06 3.05 19.73
CA VAL A 156 -6.45 4.42 19.39
C VAL A 156 -7.96 4.52 19.30
N GLU A 157 -8.55 5.41 20.09
CA GLU A 157 -9.98 5.71 20.02
C GLU A 157 -10.28 6.71 18.88
N GLY A 158 -11.50 6.66 18.33
CA GLY A 158 -11.91 7.57 17.26
C GLY A 158 -11.36 7.23 15.88
N LEU A 159 -10.88 6.00 15.65
CA LEU A 159 -10.59 5.54 14.29
C LEU A 159 -11.88 5.48 13.47
N THR A 160 -11.87 6.16 12.33
CA THR A 160 -12.97 6.21 11.37
C THR A 160 -12.45 5.81 9.99
N GLY A 161 -13.32 5.82 8.98
CA GLY A 161 -13.01 5.36 7.63
C GLY A 161 -13.29 3.88 7.46
N THR A 162 -14.28 3.60 6.62
CA THR A 162 -14.44 2.30 5.96
C THR A 162 -13.72 2.40 4.62
N PRO A 163 -12.95 1.38 4.24
CA PRO A 163 -12.36 1.36 2.92
C PRO A 163 -13.43 0.95 1.88
N ASP A 164 -13.98 1.91 1.14
CA ASP A 164 -15.05 1.72 0.13
C ASP A 164 -14.60 1.99 -1.32
N TRP A 165 -13.31 1.80 -1.60
CA TRP A 165 -12.64 2.22 -2.84
C TRP A 165 -12.68 1.20 -3.99
#